data_AF-A0A2D6RP17-F1
#
_entry.id   AF-A0A2D6RP17-F1
#
_cell.length_a   1.000
_cell.length_b   1.000
_cell.length_c   1.000
_cell.angle_alpha   90.00
_cell.angle_beta   90.00
_cell.angle_gamma   90.00
#
_symmetry.space_group_name_H-M   'P 1'
#
loop_
_entity.id
_entity.type
_entity.pdbx_description
1 polymer ?
#
loop_
_entity_poly.entity_id
_entity_poly.type
_entity_poly.pdbx_seq_one_letter_code
_entity_poly.pdbx_strand_id
1 'polypeptide(L)'
;MHLKRQKIPKNWPIPRKGTAYVVRPNFNIKNGIPILIIIRDILKLAQNKKEVKKAIHSKNILINNKIVRDEKNSALLFDIISIPPLKKHYKVELSEKGKFQAKEIKETESINKISKIINKKTLKGKKTQLNLSDGKNFISDIKCNVNDSVLINLKSKKIEKCLPLKEKAKVIVIGGKHIGEIGIINNINIERKITELTIEKKPVNVLIKQLMVTE
;
A
#
# COMPACT_ATOMS: atom_id res chain seq x y z
N MET A 1 21.63 -0.99 -11.93
CA MET A 1 20.73 -2.18 -11.93
C MET A 1 19.47 -1.86 -12.74
N HIS A 2 19.23 -2.60 -13.83
CA HIS A 2 18.13 -2.32 -14.78
C HIS A 2 16.96 -3.30 -14.61
N LEU A 3 15.74 -2.89 -14.95
CA LEU A 3 14.56 -3.76 -15.00
C LEU A 3 14.04 -3.81 -16.44
N LYS A 4 14.13 -4.99 -17.08
CA LYS A 4 13.53 -5.21 -18.41
C LYS A 4 12.01 -5.11 -18.31
N ARG A 5 11.38 -4.44 -19.28
CA ARG A 5 9.92 -4.21 -19.30
C ARG A 5 9.11 -5.50 -19.30
N GLN A 6 9.61 -6.54 -19.95
CA GLN A 6 8.96 -7.85 -19.96
C GLN A 6 8.91 -8.53 -18.58
N LYS A 7 9.86 -8.18 -17.69
CA LYS A 7 9.97 -8.74 -16.33
C LYS A 7 9.19 -7.94 -15.28
N ILE A 8 8.39 -6.96 -15.69
CA ILE A 8 7.57 -6.21 -14.73
C ILE A 8 6.50 -7.12 -14.10
N PRO A 9 6.16 -6.88 -12.83
CA PRO A 9 4.99 -7.46 -12.20
C PRO A 9 3.69 -7.19 -12.98
N LYS A 10 2.73 -8.12 -12.87
CA LYS A 10 1.41 -7.98 -13.53
C LYS A 10 0.53 -6.89 -12.89
N ASN A 11 0.81 -6.51 -11.64
CA ASN A 11 0.05 -5.50 -10.90
C ASN A 11 0.40 -4.06 -11.31
N TRP A 12 1.41 -3.84 -12.15
CA TRP A 12 1.69 -2.51 -12.67
C TRP A 12 0.79 -2.22 -13.87
N PRO A 13 0.06 -1.10 -13.91
CA PRO A 13 -0.89 -0.77 -14.97
C PRO A 13 -0.19 -0.22 -16.23
N ILE A 14 0.90 -0.84 -16.66
CA ILE A 14 1.65 -0.46 -17.87
C ILE A 14 1.71 -1.61 -18.88
N PRO A 15 1.66 -1.32 -20.19
CA PRO A 15 1.76 -2.35 -21.21
C PRO A 15 3.17 -2.97 -21.23
N ARG A 16 3.26 -4.27 -21.54
CA ARG A 16 4.55 -4.98 -21.66
C ARG A 16 5.31 -4.61 -22.93
N LYS A 17 4.60 -4.27 -24.02
CA LYS A 17 5.18 -3.72 -25.24
C LYS A 17 5.48 -2.23 -25.06
N GLY A 18 6.60 -1.76 -25.59
CA GLY A 18 7.09 -0.40 -25.42
C GLY A 18 8.61 -0.37 -25.28
N THR A 19 9.14 0.48 -24.39
CA THR A 19 10.58 0.60 -24.13
C THR A 19 11.20 -0.71 -23.63
N ALA A 20 12.49 -0.96 -23.95
CA ALA A 20 13.19 -2.14 -23.46
C ALA A 20 13.29 -2.21 -21.93
N TYR A 21 13.46 -1.04 -21.29
CA TYR A 21 13.66 -0.91 -19.85
C TYR A 21 12.59 -0.05 -19.20
N VAL A 22 12.34 -0.34 -17.92
CA VAL A 22 11.48 0.43 -17.02
C VAL A 22 12.28 0.80 -15.77
N VAL A 23 11.85 1.86 -15.09
CA VAL A 23 12.45 2.24 -13.82
C VAL A 23 12.25 1.12 -12.79
N ARG A 24 13.39 0.65 -12.27
CA ARG A 24 13.42 -0.31 -11.18
C ARG A 24 13.11 0.41 -9.86
N PRO A 25 12.16 -0.08 -9.06
CA PRO A 25 11.88 0.50 -7.76
C PRO A 25 13.04 0.25 -6.80
N ASN A 26 13.28 1.19 -5.88
CA ASN A 26 14.29 1.02 -4.82
C ASN A 26 13.84 -0.05 -3.81
N PHE A 27 12.54 -0.10 -3.49
CA PHE A 27 11.95 -1.05 -2.55
C PHE A 27 11.07 -2.07 -3.27
N ASN A 28 11.08 -3.34 -2.79
CA ASN A 28 10.35 -4.52 -3.26
C ASN A 28 9.54 -4.35 -4.57
N ILE A 29 10.02 -4.99 -5.64
CA ILE A 29 9.42 -4.90 -6.99
C ILE A 29 7.96 -5.36 -7.01
N LYS A 30 7.60 -6.38 -6.23
CA LYS A 30 6.26 -6.99 -6.28
C LYS A 30 5.21 -6.15 -5.58
N ASN A 31 5.55 -5.51 -4.46
CA ASN A 31 4.57 -4.90 -3.56
C ASN A 31 4.50 -3.38 -3.70
N GLY A 32 5.39 -2.77 -4.49
CA GLY A 32 5.42 -1.33 -4.70
C GLY A 32 5.51 -0.95 -6.17
N ILE A 33 5.20 0.30 -6.44
CA ILE A 33 5.25 0.91 -7.77
C ILE A 33 6.04 2.22 -7.72
N PRO A 34 7.02 2.44 -8.62
CA PRO A 34 7.79 3.67 -8.69
C PRO A 34 6.90 4.90 -8.92
N ILE A 35 7.21 5.99 -8.26
CA ILE A 35 6.54 7.29 -8.41
C ILE A 35 6.53 7.76 -9.85
N LEU A 36 7.61 7.50 -10.60
CA LEU A 36 7.65 7.82 -12.02
C LEU A 36 6.45 7.26 -12.78
N ILE A 37 6.12 5.99 -12.51
CA ILE A 37 5.05 5.28 -13.20
C ILE A 37 3.70 5.81 -12.74
N ILE A 38 3.55 6.11 -11.46
CA ILE A 38 2.31 6.66 -10.93
C ILE A 38 2.02 8.03 -11.56
N ILE A 39 2.99 8.93 -11.59
CA ILE A 39 2.77 10.30 -12.09
C ILE A 39 2.59 10.31 -13.61
N ARG A 40 3.42 9.58 -14.35
CA ARG A 40 3.40 9.57 -15.82
C ARG A 40 2.31 8.68 -16.40
N ASP A 41 2.23 7.43 -15.95
CA ASP A 41 1.40 6.42 -16.60
C ASP A 41 0.00 6.30 -15.98
N ILE A 42 -0.14 6.48 -14.66
CA ILE A 42 -1.43 6.38 -13.95
C ILE A 42 -2.16 7.71 -13.93
N LEU A 43 -1.53 8.75 -13.36
CA LEU A 43 -2.13 10.07 -13.19
C LEU A 43 -2.01 10.94 -14.46
N LYS A 44 -1.10 10.60 -15.37
CA LYS A 44 -0.83 11.34 -16.63
C LYS A 44 -0.56 12.84 -16.42
N LEU A 45 0.02 13.21 -15.28
CA LEU A 45 0.38 14.61 -14.96
C LEU A 45 1.69 15.05 -15.62
N ALA A 46 2.46 14.10 -16.12
CA ALA A 46 3.70 14.35 -16.85
C ALA A 46 3.75 13.43 -18.06
N GLN A 47 4.29 13.93 -19.17
CA GLN A 47 4.49 13.15 -20.40
C GLN A 47 5.82 12.39 -20.33
N ASN A 48 6.85 13.04 -19.80
CA ASN A 48 8.22 12.56 -19.89
C ASN A 48 8.87 12.32 -18.52
N LYS A 49 9.91 11.47 -18.50
CA LYS A 49 10.72 11.24 -17.29
C LYS A 49 11.39 12.52 -16.78
N LYS A 50 11.79 13.42 -17.69
CA LYS A 50 12.46 14.68 -17.35
C LYS A 50 11.55 15.59 -16.52
N GLU A 51 10.27 15.69 -16.87
CA GLU A 51 9.28 16.49 -16.13
C GLU A 51 9.07 15.96 -14.71
N VAL A 52 8.92 14.63 -14.57
CA VAL A 52 8.78 14.01 -13.23
C VAL A 52 10.03 14.26 -12.38
N LYS A 53 11.23 14.13 -12.97
CA LYS A 53 12.48 14.48 -12.27
C LYS A 53 12.50 15.94 -11.84
N LYS A 54 12.08 16.87 -12.70
CA LYS A 54 12.00 18.29 -12.38
C LYS A 54 11.04 18.55 -11.22
N ALA A 55 9.88 17.90 -11.21
CA ALA A 55 8.91 17.99 -10.11
C ALA A 55 9.46 17.43 -8.79
N ILE A 56 10.20 16.31 -8.84
CA ILE A 56 10.85 15.71 -7.67
C ILE A 56 11.95 16.63 -7.13
N HIS A 57 12.83 17.17 -7.98
CA HIS A 57 13.88 18.11 -7.56
C HIS A 57 13.31 19.40 -6.98
N SER A 58 12.17 19.85 -7.49
CA SER A 58 11.43 21.00 -6.95
C SER A 58 10.72 20.70 -5.63
N LYS A 59 10.81 19.46 -5.12
CA LYS A 59 10.16 18.98 -3.88
C LYS A 59 8.63 19.08 -3.89
N ASN A 60 8.03 19.06 -5.08
CA ASN A 60 6.59 19.21 -5.29
C ASN A 60 5.79 17.92 -5.09
N ILE A 61 6.44 16.82 -4.73
CA ILE A 61 5.82 15.51 -4.57
C ILE A 61 6.18 14.97 -3.19
N LEU A 62 5.15 14.62 -2.43
CA LEU A 62 5.25 14.04 -1.10
C LEU A 62 4.64 12.63 -1.12
N ILE A 63 5.31 11.65 -0.50
CA ILE A 63 4.70 10.37 -0.13
C ILE A 63 4.57 10.33 1.39
N ASN A 64 3.38 10.07 1.90
CA ASN A 64 3.12 9.95 3.33
C ASN A 64 3.69 11.16 4.12
N ASN A 65 3.49 12.37 3.61
CA ASN A 65 4.05 13.64 4.11
C ASN A 65 5.59 13.73 4.12
N LYS A 66 6.30 12.87 3.38
CA LYS A 66 7.75 12.94 3.20
C LYS A 66 8.10 13.33 1.77
N ILE A 67 9.06 14.24 1.63
CA ILE A 67 9.58 14.68 0.33
C ILE A 67 10.23 13.50 -0.39
N VAL A 68 9.79 13.31 -1.63
CA VAL A 68 10.38 12.34 -2.55
C VAL A 68 11.66 12.93 -3.11
N ARG A 69 12.75 12.15 -3.08
CA ARG A 69 14.06 12.58 -3.60
C ARG A 69 14.47 11.88 -4.89
N ASP A 70 13.92 10.71 -5.18
CA ASP A 70 14.29 9.86 -6.31
C ASP A 70 13.02 9.37 -7.03
N GLU A 71 13.05 9.33 -8.36
CA GLU A 71 11.96 8.80 -9.18
C GLU A 71 11.71 7.30 -8.97
N LYS A 72 12.72 6.59 -8.44
CA LYS A 72 12.67 5.16 -8.10
C LYS A 72 12.02 4.87 -6.77
N ASN A 73 11.73 5.90 -5.96
CA ASN A 73 11.01 5.68 -4.71
C ASN A 73 9.66 5.02 -5.02
N SER A 74 9.37 3.95 -4.29
CA SER A 74 8.16 3.17 -4.48
C SER A 74 7.05 3.70 -3.57
N ALA A 75 5.85 3.84 -4.10
CA ALA A 75 4.65 3.87 -3.29
C ALA A 75 4.13 2.44 -3.09
N LEU A 76 3.62 2.17 -1.89
CA LEU A 76 3.01 0.92 -1.48
C LEU A 76 1.48 1.06 -1.45
N LEU A 77 0.81 -0.05 -1.15
CA LEU A 77 -0.64 -0.03 -0.94
C LEU A 77 -1.03 0.92 0.20
N PHE A 78 -2.09 1.69 -0.03
CA PHE A 78 -2.60 2.75 0.83
C PHE A 78 -1.61 3.89 1.14
N ASP A 79 -0.49 3.99 0.42
CA ASP A 79 0.33 5.20 0.49
C ASP A 79 -0.43 6.40 -0.08
N ILE A 80 -0.19 7.55 0.54
CA ILE A 80 -0.80 8.82 0.13
C ILE A 80 0.26 9.66 -0.56
N ILE A 81 -0.02 10.03 -1.81
CA ILE A 81 0.80 10.89 -2.65
C ILE A 81 0.15 12.27 -2.66
N SER A 82 0.87 13.27 -2.17
CA SER A 82 0.39 14.65 -2.14
C SER A 82 1.21 15.50 -3.10
N ILE A 83 0.52 16.35 -3.85
CA ILE A 83 1.11 17.30 -4.80
C ILE A 83 0.73 18.71 -4.34
N PRO A 84 1.54 19.35 -3.46
CA PRO A 84 1.22 20.65 -2.89
C PRO A 84 0.88 21.76 -3.90
N PRO A 85 1.58 21.88 -5.05
CA PRO A 85 1.22 22.92 -6.04
C PRO A 85 -0.19 22.78 -6.60
N LEU A 86 -0.74 21.56 -6.66
CA LEU A 86 -2.08 21.29 -7.17
C LEU A 86 -3.12 21.21 -6.04
N LYS A 87 -2.69 21.22 -4.76
CA LYS A 87 -3.53 20.91 -3.59
C LYS A 87 -4.31 19.60 -3.75
N LYS A 88 -3.73 18.63 -4.46
CA LYS A 88 -4.33 17.31 -4.73
C LYS A 88 -3.63 16.21 -3.95
N HIS A 89 -4.43 15.28 -3.44
CA HIS A 89 -3.99 14.10 -2.72
C HIS A 89 -4.51 12.85 -3.42
N TYR A 90 -3.66 11.85 -3.55
CA TYR A 90 -3.98 10.59 -4.20
C TYR A 90 -3.62 9.43 -3.29
N LYS A 91 -4.55 8.50 -3.09
CA LYS A 91 -4.31 7.27 -2.35
C LYS A 91 -4.04 6.14 -3.34
N VAL A 92 -2.98 5.38 -3.09
CA VAL A 92 -2.64 4.20 -3.89
C VAL A 92 -3.50 3.03 -3.44
N GLU A 93 -4.34 2.51 -4.34
CA GLU A 93 -5.24 1.38 -4.11
C GLU A 93 -4.96 0.27 -5.14
N LEU A 94 -5.61 -0.88 -4.96
CA LEU A 94 -5.67 -1.94 -5.95
C LEU A 94 -7.04 -1.90 -6.64
N SER A 95 -7.03 -1.96 -7.96
CA SER A 95 -8.21 -2.27 -8.76
C SER A 95 -8.57 -3.76 -8.58
N GLU A 96 -9.84 -4.11 -8.80
CA GLU A 96 -10.37 -5.50 -8.82
C GLU A 96 -9.56 -6.45 -9.72
N LYS A 97 -8.86 -5.92 -10.73
CA LYS A 97 -7.95 -6.71 -11.59
C LYS A 97 -6.55 -6.91 -11.00
N GLY A 98 -6.36 -6.55 -9.73
CA GLY A 98 -5.09 -6.58 -9.01
C GLY A 98 -4.02 -5.61 -9.48
N LYS A 99 -4.40 -4.53 -10.18
CA LYS A 99 -3.47 -3.50 -10.65
C LYS A 99 -3.46 -2.30 -9.70
N PHE A 100 -2.31 -1.67 -9.52
CA PHE A 100 -2.22 -0.42 -8.78
C PHE A 100 -3.01 0.69 -9.49
N GLN A 101 -3.75 1.44 -8.71
CA GLN A 101 -4.49 2.63 -9.12
C GLN A 101 -4.20 3.75 -8.12
N ALA A 102 -4.29 5.00 -8.58
CA ALA A 102 -4.24 6.17 -7.71
C ALA A 102 -5.61 6.85 -7.74
N LYS A 103 -6.29 6.89 -6.59
CA LYS A 103 -7.60 7.52 -6.42
C LYS A 103 -7.43 8.87 -5.76
N GLU A 104 -8.06 9.91 -6.31
CA GLU A 104 -8.07 11.23 -5.70
C GLU A 104 -8.87 11.20 -4.40
N ILE A 105 -8.31 11.78 -3.33
CA ILE A 105 -8.91 11.84 -2.00
C ILE A 105 -8.91 13.26 -1.47
N LYS A 106 -9.79 13.53 -0.50
CA LYS A 106 -9.85 14.83 0.20
C LYS A 106 -8.68 14.96 1.17
N GLU A 107 -8.33 16.20 1.52
CA GLU A 107 -7.24 16.49 2.46
C GLU A 107 -7.46 15.84 3.84
N THR A 108 -8.72 15.74 4.31
CA THR A 108 -9.06 15.10 5.58
C THR A 108 -8.66 13.63 5.64
N GLU A 109 -8.90 12.88 4.57
CA GLU A 109 -8.50 11.48 4.44
C GLU A 109 -6.99 11.32 4.24
N SER A 110 -6.31 12.34 3.72
CA SER A 110 -4.87 12.32 3.47
C SER A 110 -4.01 12.27 4.74
N ILE A 111 -4.63 12.48 5.91
CA ILE A 111 -3.95 12.47 7.21
C ILE A 111 -3.70 11.04 7.68
N ASN A 112 -4.59 10.10 7.31
CA ASN A 112 -4.62 8.77 7.89
C ASN A 112 -4.32 7.69 6.86
N LYS A 113 -3.46 6.75 7.25
CA LYS A 113 -3.07 5.60 6.44
C LYS A 113 -3.36 4.30 7.17
N ILE A 114 -3.86 3.30 6.45
CA ILE A 114 -3.98 1.93 6.95
C ILE A 114 -2.71 1.14 6.59
N SER A 115 -2.16 0.40 7.55
CA SER A 115 -1.02 -0.51 7.33
C SER A 115 -1.21 -1.82 8.08
N LYS A 116 -0.73 -2.94 7.54
CA LYS A 116 -0.89 -4.25 8.16
C LYS A 116 0.29 -4.56 9.10
N ILE A 117 0.02 -5.15 10.25
CA ILE A 117 1.06 -5.66 11.16
C ILE A 117 1.57 -7.01 10.63
N ILE A 118 2.85 -7.07 10.28
CA ILE A 118 3.52 -8.30 9.83
C ILE A 118 4.14 -9.06 10.99
N ASN A 119 4.74 -8.35 11.93
CA ASN A 119 5.45 -8.97 13.05
C ASN A 119 5.35 -8.11 14.30
N LYS A 120 5.50 -8.75 15.45
CA LYS A 120 5.54 -8.15 16.77
C LYS A 120 6.77 -8.66 17.50
N LYS A 121 7.60 -7.75 18.01
CA LYS A 121 8.82 -8.11 18.74
C LYS A 121 8.87 -7.39 20.08
N THR A 122 9.10 -8.12 21.15
CA THR A 122 9.36 -7.55 22.48
C THR A 122 10.81 -7.10 22.55
N LEU A 123 11.04 -5.83 22.86
CA LEU A 123 12.36 -5.23 23.06
C LEU A 123 12.78 -5.31 24.53
N LYS A 124 14.05 -4.99 24.79
CA LYS A 124 14.56 -4.81 26.16
C LYS A 124 13.73 -3.71 26.86
N GLY A 125 13.43 -3.92 28.14
CA GLY A 125 12.57 -3.02 28.93
C GLY A 125 11.07 -3.23 28.75
N LYS A 126 10.63 -4.45 28.37
CA LYS A 126 9.21 -4.84 28.21
C LYS A 126 8.40 -4.01 27.20
N LYS A 127 9.06 -3.23 26.35
CA LYS A 127 8.42 -2.45 25.28
C LYS A 127 8.13 -3.33 24.07
N THR A 128 6.96 -3.15 23.48
CA THR A 128 6.55 -3.90 22.29
C THR A 128 6.77 -3.08 21.02
N GLN A 129 7.45 -3.67 20.04
CA GLN A 129 7.61 -3.13 18.69
C GLN A 129 6.65 -3.82 17.72
N LEU A 130 5.89 -3.02 16.98
CA LEU A 130 5.07 -3.43 15.85
C LEU A 130 5.81 -3.16 14.55
N ASN A 131 6.01 -4.20 13.75
CA ASN A 131 6.60 -4.13 12.42
C ASN A 131 5.49 -4.18 11.37
N LEU A 132 5.43 -3.16 10.53
CA LEU A 132 4.37 -3.00 9.54
C LEU A 132 4.77 -3.49 8.15
N SER A 133 3.77 -3.66 7.29
CA SER A 133 3.95 -4.05 5.88
C SER A 133 4.77 -3.06 5.06
N ASP A 134 4.77 -1.80 5.48
CA ASP A 134 5.50 -0.73 4.81
C ASP A 134 6.98 -0.64 5.23
N GLY A 135 7.44 -1.55 6.08
CA GLY A 135 8.79 -1.51 6.66
C GLY A 135 8.97 -0.46 7.76
N LYS A 136 7.90 0.25 8.15
CA LYS A 136 7.89 1.14 9.31
C LYS A 136 7.74 0.33 10.59
N ASN A 137 8.38 0.80 11.65
CA ASN A 137 8.31 0.21 12.98
C ASN A 137 7.76 1.25 13.95
N PHE A 138 6.86 0.83 14.83
CA PHE A 138 6.31 1.65 15.89
C PHE A 138 6.51 0.94 17.23
N ILE A 139 6.90 1.70 18.25
CA ILE A 139 6.91 1.22 19.63
C ILE A 139 5.58 1.66 20.23
N SER A 140 4.76 0.71 20.64
CA SER A 140 3.44 0.98 21.20
C SER A 140 3.01 -0.12 22.15
N ASP A 141 2.35 0.27 23.23
CA ASP A 141 1.77 -0.65 24.22
C ASP A 141 0.34 -1.07 23.87
N ILE A 142 -0.16 -0.64 22.71
CA ILE A 142 -1.49 -1.01 22.20
C ILE A 142 -1.56 -2.52 21.99
N LYS A 143 -2.63 -3.15 22.50
CA LYS A 143 -2.91 -4.57 22.30
C LYS A 143 -3.36 -4.81 20.85
N CYS A 144 -2.39 -5.05 19.98
CA CYS A 144 -2.60 -5.55 18.61
C CYS A 144 -1.94 -6.92 18.41
N ASN A 145 -2.56 -7.73 17.54
CA ASN A 145 -2.06 -9.03 17.13
C ASN A 145 -1.42 -8.97 15.73
N VAL A 146 -0.73 -10.05 15.37
CA VAL A 146 -0.15 -10.20 14.03
C VAL A 146 -1.28 -10.43 13.01
N ASN A 147 -1.18 -9.79 11.84
CA ASN A 147 -2.20 -9.71 10.78
C ASN A 147 -3.35 -8.73 10.99
N ASP A 148 -3.44 -8.11 12.16
CA ASP A 148 -4.30 -6.94 12.34
C ASP A 148 -3.81 -5.77 11.48
N SER A 149 -4.69 -4.82 11.21
CA SER A 149 -4.33 -3.58 10.54
C SER A 149 -4.34 -2.42 11.53
N VAL A 150 -3.57 -1.38 11.25
CA VAL A 150 -3.48 -0.19 12.10
C VAL A 150 -3.75 1.04 11.26
N LEU A 151 -4.51 1.95 11.85
CA LEU A 151 -4.69 3.30 11.35
C LEU A 151 -3.57 4.17 11.92
N ILE A 152 -2.78 4.77 11.04
CA ILE A 152 -1.61 5.58 11.35
C ILE A 152 -1.89 7.00 10.90
N ASN A 153 -1.70 7.94 11.81
CA ASN A 153 -1.72 9.35 11.47
C ASN A 153 -0.35 9.77 10.95
N LEU A 154 -0.33 10.28 9.72
CA LEU A 154 0.88 10.67 9.01
C LEU A 154 1.48 11.98 9.54
N LYS A 155 0.67 12.87 10.14
CA LYS A 155 1.14 14.12 10.76
C LYS A 155 1.81 13.84 12.10
N SER A 156 1.11 13.15 13.01
CA SER A 156 1.63 12.85 14.35
C SER A 156 2.63 11.68 14.36
N LYS A 157 2.66 10.88 13.29
CA LYS A 157 3.46 9.65 13.17
C LYS A 157 3.20 8.70 14.35
N LYS A 158 1.93 8.57 14.74
CA LYS A 158 1.47 7.65 15.78
C LYS A 158 0.36 6.74 15.26
N ILE A 159 0.20 5.59 15.91
CA ILE A 159 -0.93 4.69 15.67
C ILE A 159 -2.14 5.27 16.40
N GLU A 160 -3.23 5.53 15.68
CA GLU A 160 -4.49 6.02 16.25
C GLU A 160 -5.39 4.87 16.69
N LYS A 161 -5.54 3.86 15.82
CA LYS A 161 -6.50 2.78 16.02
C LYS A 161 -5.94 1.45 15.54
N CYS A 162 -6.25 0.39 16.27
CA CYS A 162 -6.03 -0.98 15.83
C CYS A 162 -7.34 -1.53 15.24
N LEU A 163 -7.24 -2.15 14.07
CA LEU A 163 -8.32 -2.80 13.33
C LEU A 163 -8.07 -4.32 13.39
N PRO A 164 -8.72 -5.02 14.33
CA PRO A 164 -8.48 -6.44 14.53
C PRO A 164 -9.05 -7.27 13.38
N LEU A 165 -8.35 -8.34 13.04
CA LEU A 165 -8.85 -9.37 12.12
C LEU A 165 -9.89 -10.23 12.85
N LYS A 166 -11.16 -9.82 12.79
CA LYS A 166 -12.30 -10.52 13.41
C LYS A 166 -13.38 -10.85 12.39
N GLU A 167 -14.28 -11.76 12.75
CA GLU A 167 -15.49 -12.00 11.97
C GLU A 167 -16.27 -10.71 11.76
N LYS A 168 -16.89 -10.58 10.59
CA LYS A 168 -17.60 -9.39 10.09
C LYS A 168 -16.71 -8.17 9.83
N ALA A 169 -15.39 -8.25 9.99
CA ALA A 169 -14.49 -7.19 9.56
C ALA A 169 -14.42 -7.11 8.03
N LYS A 170 -14.25 -5.89 7.51
CA LYS A 170 -14.10 -5.65 6.07
C LYS A 170 -12.64 -5.72 5.69
N VAL A 171 -12.33 -6.51 4.67
CA VAL A 171 -10.97 -6.75 4.22
C VAL A 171 -10.82 -6.51 2.73
N ILE A 172 -9.61 -6.11 2.35
CA ILE A 172 -9.13 -6.14 0.97
C ILE A 172 -8.14 -7.29 0.78
N VAL A 173 -8.26 -7.99 -0.34
CA VAL A 173 -7.32 -9.04 -0.73
C VAL A 173 -6.14 -8.42 -1.47
N ILE A 174 -4.93 -8.52 -0.91
CA ILE A 174 -3.69 -7.93 -1.47
C ILE A 174 -2.99 -8.88 -2.44
N GLY A 175 -3.30 -10.18 -2.42
CA GLY A 175 -2.62 -11.14 -3.28
C GLY A 175 -3.38 -12.44 -3.46
N GLY A 176 -2.98 -13.21 -4.47
CA GLY A 176 -3.67 -14.42 -4.89
C GLY A 176 -4.53 -14.18 -6.13
N LYS A 177 -5.51 -15.05 -6.35
CA LYS A 177 -6.42 -14.99 -7.49
C LYS A 177 -7.42 -13.83 -7.39
N HIS A 178 -7.89 -13.56 -6.17
CA HIS A 178 -8.93 -12.58 -5.83
C HIS A 178 -8.36 -11.21 -5.46
N ILE A 179 -7.20 -10.85 -6.00
CA ILE A 179 -6.49 -9.61 -5.63
C ILE A 179 -7.29 -8.35 -6.01
N GLY A 180 -7.43 -7.42 -5.07
CA GLY A 180 -8.17 -6.17 -5.23
C GLY A 180 -9.66 -6.28 -4.90
N GLU A 181 -10.16 -7.48 -4.66
CA GLU A 181 -11.54 -7.69 -4.21
C GLU A 181 -11.69 -7.29 -2.73
N ILE A 182 -12.84 -6.67 -2.41
CA ILE A 182 -13.23 -6.28 -1.05
C ILE A 182 -14.28 -7.29 -0.58
N GLY A 183 -14.10 -7.81 0.63
CA GLY A 183 -15.01 -8.81 1.20
C GLY A 183 -15.18 -8.63 2.71
N ILE A 184 -16.15 -9.38 3.24
CA ILE A 184 -16.42 -9.47 4.68
C ILE A 184 -15.95 -10.84 5.17
N ILE A 185 -15.26 -10.88 6.31
CA ILE A 185 -14.85 -12.13 6.93
C ILE A 185 -16.06 -12.84 7.53
N ASN A 186 -16.32 -14.07 7.10
CA ASN A 186 -17.34 -14.92 7.73
C ASN A 186 -16.73 -15.77 8.85
N ASN A 187 -15.65 -16.48 8.54
CA ASN A 187 -15.03 -17.43 9.45
C ASN A 187 -13.50 -17.40 9.31
N ILE A 188 -12.81 -17.57 10.43
CA ILE A 188 -11.35 -17.56 10.52
C ILE A 188 -10.88 -18.91 11.05
N ASN A 189 -10.29 -19.73 10.17
CA ASN A 189 -9.63 -20.97 10.58
C ASN A 189 -8.15 -20.71 10.88
N ILE A 190 -7.84 -20.59 12.17
CA ILE A 190 -6.50 -20.23 12.67
C ILE A 190 -5.48 -21.35 12.40
N GLU A 191 -5.87 -22.61 12.51
CA GLU A 191 -4.97 -23.77 12.32
C GLU A 191 -4.47 -23.87 10.89
N ARG A 192 -5.37 -23.71 9.91
CA ARG A 192 -5.01 -23.76 8.49
C ARG A 192 -4.54 -22.41 7.95
N LYS A 193 -4.63 -21.35 8.74
CA LYS A 193 -4.36 -19.95 8.33
C LYS A 193 -5.19 -19.51 7.12
N ILE A 194 -6.40 -20.04 7.01
CA ILE A 194 -7.37 -19.77 5.94
C ILE A 194 -8.54 -18.99 6.53
N THR A 195 -9.02 -18.03 5.78
CA THR A 195 -10.19 -17.20 6.10
C THR A 195 -11.21 -17.34 4.99
N GLU A 196 -12.45 -17.57 5.37
CA GLU A 196 -13.59 -17.59 4.47
C GLU A 196 -14.16 -16.18 4.37
N LEU A 197 -14.21 -15.66 3.15
CA LEU A 197 -14.69 -14.33 2.84
C LEU A 197 -15.96 -14.41 2.01
N THR A 198 -16.92 -13.55 2.30
CA THR A 198 -17.99 -13.26 1.35
C THR A 198 -17.56 -12.11 0.45
N ILE A 199 -17.36 -12.40 -0.83
CA ILE A 199 -17.10 -11.40 -1.87
C ILE A 199 -18.28 -11.43 -2.82
N GLU A 200 -19.01 -10.33 -2.95
CA GLU A 200 -20.17 -10.21 -3.86
C GLU A 200 -21.15 -11.41 -3.79
N LYS A 201 -21.43 -11.89 -2.58
CA LYS A 201 -22.30 -13.05 -2.26
C LYS A 201 -21.72 -14.44 -2.59
N LYS A 202 -20.45 -14.56 -2.95
CA LYS A 202 -19.76 -15.85 -3.11
C LYS A 202 -18.77 -16.08 -1.95
N PRO A 203 -18.78 -17.28 -1.34
CA PRO A 203 -17.75 -17.64 -0.36
C PRO A 203 -16.43 -17.95 -1.07
N VAL A 204 -15.35 -17.33 -0.62
CA VAL A 204 -14.00 -17.50 -1.16
C VAL A 204 -13.02 -17.73 -0.03
N ASN A 205 -12.15 -18.73 -0.21
CA ASN A 205 -11.11 -19.05 0.74
C ASN A 205 -9.81 -18.33 0.38
N VAL A 206 -9.31 -17.51 1.31
CA VAL A 206 -8.07 -16.74 1.14
C VAL A 206 -7.16 -16.96 2.34
N LEU A 207 -5.85 -16.88 2.14
CA LEU A 207 -4.89 -16.99 3.25
C LEU A 207 -4.87 -15.70 4.07
N ILE A 208 -4.77 -15.82 5.40
CA ILE A 208 -4.69 -14.68 6.33
C ILE A 208 -3.58 -13.69 5.91
N LYS A 209 -2.45 -14.20 5.42
CA LYS A 209 -1.32 -13.38 4.98
C LYS A 209 -1.67 -12.41 3.84
N GLN A 210 -2.63 -12.78 2.99
CA GLN A 210 -3.06 -12.03 1.80
C GLN A 210 -4.16 -11.00 2.10
N LEU A 211 -4.67 -10.93 3.33
CA LEU A 211 -5.73 -9.99 3.70
C LEU A 211 -5.19 -8.77 4.40
N MET A 212 -5.91 -7.67 4.27
CA MET A 212 -5.71 -6.47 5.06
C MET A 212 -7.05 -5.89 5.47
N VAL A 213 -7.19 -5.61 6.75
CA VAL A 213 -8.43 -5.09 7.34
C VAL A 213 -8.51 -3.61 7.05
N THR A 214 -9.62 -3.18 6.46
CA THR A 214 -9.89 -1.78 6.19
C THR A 214 -10.84 -1.18 7.21
N GLU A 215 -11.83 -1.95 7.69
CA GLU A 215 -12.85 -1.52 8.65
C GLU A 215 -13.23 -2.63 9.64
#